data_AF-A0A967Z826-F1
#
_entry.id   AF-A0A967Z826-F1
#
_cell.length_a   1.000
_cell.length_b   1.000
_cell.length_c   1.000
_cell.angle_alpha   90.00
_cell.angle_beta   90.00
_cell.angle_gamma   90.00
#
_symmetry.space_group_name_H-M   'P 1'
#
loop_
_entity.id
_entity.type
_entity.pdbx_description
1 polymer ?
#
loop_
_entity_poly.entity_id
_entity_poly.type
_entity_poly.pdbx_seq_one_letter_code
_entity_poly.pdbx_strand_id
1 'polypeptide(L)'
;MLGDELAADIEVTDEALRAYYEDEQARFVSEERRRARHILFTGDDGETRAQGAMTRLQAGEDFAALAMELSDDPGTSAQGGDLGWVGRGLLVGPFEDTLYEMEVDAVEGPVETTFGFHIIRLDE
;
A
#
# COMPACT_ATOMS: atom_id res chain seq x y z
N MET A 1 -37.20 38.86 17.82
CA MET A 1 -36.15 39.54 17.02
C MET A 1 -34.83 39.30 17.75
N LEU A 2 -34.25 38.12 17.58
CA LEU A 2 -32.98 37.69 18.21
C LEU A 2 -32.37 36.58 17.33
N GLY A 3 -32.33 36.87 16.04
CA GLY A 3 -31.57 36.15 15.02
C GLY A 3 -30.85 37.22 14.21
N ASP A 4 -29.67 36.89 13.70
CA ASP A 4 -28.80 37.73 12.83
C ASP A 4 -27.62 38.50 13.44
N GLU A 5 -26.93 37.99 14.48
CA GLU A 5 -25.59 38.52 14.82
C GLU A 5 -24.57 37.43 15.20
N LEU A 6 -24.48 36.36 14.41
CA LEU A 6 -23.36 35.41 14.52
C LEU A 6 -22.91 34.87 13.15
N ALA A 7 -22.85 35.76 12.17
CA ALA A 7 -22.24 35.52 10.86
C ALA A 7 -21.26 36.65 10.53
N ALA A 8 -20.36 36.96 11.48
CA ALA A 8 -19.28 37.93 11.29
C ALA A 8 -17.97 37.17 11.01
N ASP A 9 -17.53 37.28 9.76
CA ASP A 9 -16.16 37.09 9.26
C ASP A 9 -15.33 35.97 9.88
N ILE A 10 -15.53 34.75 9.38
CA ILE A 10 -14.40 33.84 9.21
C ILE A 10 -13.85 34.12 7.82
N GLU A 11 -12.85 35.01 7.71
CA GLU A 11 -11.96 34.99 6.55
C GLU A 11 -11.22 33.66 6.58
N VAL A 12 -11.76 32.67 5.88
CA VAL A 12 -11.06 31.42 5.62
C VAL A 12 -9.95 31.77 4.64
N THR A 13 -8.77 32.11 5.16
CA THR A 13 -7.59 32.35 4.34
C THR A 13 -7.18 31.03 3.68
N ASP A 14 -6.66 31.08 2.45
CA ASP A 14 -6.15 29.87 1.77
C ASP A 14 -5.13 29.10 2.63
N GLU A 15 -4.41 29.81 3.50
CA GLU A 15 -3.46 29.24 4.45
C GLU A 15 -4.13 28.56 5.64
N ALA A 16 -5.22 29.12 6.18
CA ALA A 16 -6.04 28.45 7.19
C ALA A 16 -6.80 27.25 6.59
N LEU A 17 -7.23 27.34 5.33
CA LEU A 17 -7.84 26.23 4.59
C LEU A 17 -6.83 25.11 4.36
N ARG A 18 -5.59 25.45 3.99
CA ARG A 18 -4.49 24.48 3.81
C ARG A 18 -4.09 23.82 5.13
N ALA A 19 -3.90 24.61 6.19
CA ALA A 19 -3.54 24.07 7.51
C ALA A 19 -4.66 23.20 8.10
N TYR A 20 -5.93 23.57 7.88
CA TYR A 20 -7.07 22.74 8.24
C TYR A 20 -7.12 21.46 7.39
N TYR A 21 -6.86 21.53 6.08
CA TYR A 21 -6.79 20.35 5.20
C TYR A 21 -5.61 19.43 5.52
N GLU A 22 -4.49 19.97 6.01
CA GLU A 22 -3.31 19.20 6.45
C GLU A 22 -3.52 18.57 7.84
N ASP A 23 -4.10 19.30 8.81
CA ASP A 23 -4.44 18.78 10.15
C ASP A 23 -5.60 17.77 10.10
N GLU A 24 -6.60 18.01 9.25
CA GLU A 24 -7.68 17.06 9.00
C GLU A 24 -7.19 15.85 8.22
N GLN A 25 -6.30 15.97 7.22
CA GLN A 25 -5.67 14.79 6.61
C GLN A 25 -4.93 13.95 7.65
N ALA A 26 -4.16 14.57 8.55
CA ALA A 26 -3.45 13.86 9.62
C ALA A 26 -4.40 13.17 10.63
N ARG A 27 -5.59 13.74 10.87
CA ARG A 27 -6.65 13.17 11.72
C ARG A 27 -7.56 12.15 11.01
N PHE A 28 -7.70 12.26 9.69
CA PHE A 28 -8.41 11.33 8.81
C PHE A 28 -7.49 10.28 8.17
N VAL A 29 -6.20 10.23 8.54
CA VAL A 29 -5.46 8.95 8.64
C VAL A 29 -6.10 8.13 9.76
N SER A 30 -7.40 7.86 9.64
CA SER A 30 -8.11 6.85 10.40
C SER A 30 -7.38 5.55 10.13
N GLU A 31 -6.90 4.85 11.16
CA GLU A 31 -6.54 3.43 11.18
C GLU A 31 -6.50 2.75 9.80
N GLU A 32 -5.66 3.24 8.88
CA GLU A 32 -5.89 2.99 7.46
C GLU A 32 -5.39 1.58 7.24
N ARG A 33 -6.35 0.66 7.15
CA ARG A 33 -6.05 -0.73 6.87
C ARG A 33 -6.16 -0.88 5.38
N ARG A 34 -5.11 -1.38 4.76
CA ARG A 34 -5.08 -1.77 3.36
C ARG A 34 -5.11 -3.29 3.27
N ARG A 35 -5.78 -3.84 2.28
CA ARG A 35 -5.69 -5.26 1.98
C ARG A 35 -4.68 -5.47 0.89
N ALA A 36 -3.66 -6.26 1.16
CA ALA A 36 -2.54 -6.43 0.24
C ALA A 36 -2.20 -7.90 0.03
N ARG A 37 -1.55 -8.17 -1.10
CA ARG A 37 -0.86 -9.43 -1.35
C ARG A 37 0.58 -9.18 -1.69
N HIS A 38 1.42 -10.20 -1.48
CA HIS A 38 2.79 -10.14 -1.95
C HIS A 38 3.33 -11.44 -2.51
N ILE A 39 4.43 -11.32 -3.26
CA ILE A 39 5.29 -12.43 -3.67
C ILE A 39 6.69 -12.08 -3.19
N LEU A 40 7.21 -12.83 -2.22
CA LEU A 40 8.58 -12.70 -1.73
C LEU A 40 9.55 -13.56 -2.56
N PHE A 41 10.71 -12.99 -2.90
CA PHE A 41 11.85 -13.66 -3.51
C PHE A 41 13.10 -13.41 -2.68
N THR A 42 13.71 -14.48 -2.19
CA THR A 42 14.93 -14.46 -1.38
C THR A 42 16.15 -14.94 -2.18
N GLY A 43 17.35 -14.74 -1.63
CA GLY A 43 18.60 -15.19 -2.23
C GLY A 43 19.19 -14.21 -3.25
N ASP A 44 20.40 -14.54 -3.71
CA ASP A 44 21.19 -13.68 -4.61
C ASP A 44 20.52 -13.48 -5.98
N ASP A 45 19.64 -14.39 -6.39
CA ASP A 45 18.86 -14.32 -7.63
C ASP A 45 17.45 -13.73 -7.43
N GLY A 46 17.12 -13.27 -6.21
CA GLY A 46 15.78 -12.79 -5.84
C GLY A 46 15.28 -11.66 -6.72
N GLU A 47 16.14 -10.68 -7.05
CA GLU A 47 15.79 -9.56 -7.93
C GLU A 47 15.41 -10.05 -9.34
N THR A 48 16.22 -10.95 -9.92
CA THR A 48 15.98 -11.51 -11.26
C THR A 48 14.70 -12.33 -11.30
N ARG A 49 14.44 -13.13 -10.25
CA ARG A 49 13.20 -13.90 -10.10
C ARG A 49 11.97 -12.97 -10.01
N ALA A 50 12.06 -11.90 -9.24
CA ALA A 50 11.00 -10.90 -9.12
C ALA A 50 10.73 -10.19 -10.46
N GLN A 51 11.76 -9.77 -11.18
CA GLN A 51 11.61 -9.18 -12.53
C GLN A 51 10.92 -10.15 -13.51
N GLY A 52 11.30 -11.43 -13.45
CA GLY A 52 10.66 -12.49 -14.25
C GLY A 52 9.17 -12.66 -13.92
N ALA A 53 8.81 -12.68 -12.64
CA ALA A 53 7.42 -12.75 -12.20
C ALA A 53 6.63 -11.50 -12.60
N MET A 54 7.23 -10.31 -12.56
CA MET A 54 6.58 -9.08 -13.01
C MET A 54 6.27 -9.10 -14.51
N THR A 55 7.15 -9.68 -15.31
CA THR A 55 6.90 -9.89 -16.74
C THR A 55 5.68 -10.81 -16.97
N ARG A 56 5.54 -11.88 -16.17
CA ARG A 56 4.39 -12.81 -16.24
C ARG A 56 3.08 -12.12 -15.83
N LEU A 57 3.11 -11.31 -14.77
CA LEU A 57 1.97 -10.50 -14.33
C LEU A 57 1.53 -9.50 -15.40
N GLN A 58 2.48 -8.82 -16.05
CA GLN A 58 2.19 -7.92 -17.17
C GLN A 58 1.60 -8.64 -18.39
N ALA A 59 1.93 -9.93 -18.57
CA ALA A 59 1.32 -10.78 -19.59
C ALA A 59 -0.10 -11.27 -19.21
N GLY A 60 -0.59 -10.93 -18.01
CA GLY A 60 -1.94 -11.23 -17.54
C GLY A 60 -2.07 -12.53 -16.75
N GLU A 61 -0.97 -13.10 -16.26
CA GLU A 61 -1.04 -14.22 -15.32
C GLU A 61 -1.64 -13.80 -13.97
N ASP A 62 -2.32 -14.73 -13.30
CA ASP A 62 -2.98 -14.47 -12.02
C ASP A 62 -1.95 -14.32 -10.89
N PHE A 63 -2.12 -13.27 -10.09
CA PHE A 63 -1.20 -12.95 -8.99
C PHE A 63 -1.17 -14.05 -7.93
N ALA A 64 -2.33 -14.58 -7.53
CA ALA A 64 -2.41 -15.60 -6.49
C ALA A 64 -1.78 -16.92 -6.95
N ALA A 65 -1.98 -17.30 -8.22
CA ALA A 65 -1.32 -18.46 -8.82
C ALA A 65 0.20 -18.30 -8.81
N LEU A 66 0.73 -17.14 -9.21
CA LEU A 66 2.17 -16.87 -9.17
C LEU A 66 2.73 -16.84 -7.74
N ALA A 67 1.98 -16.30 -6.79
CA ALA A 67 2.37 -16.31 -5.38
C ALA A 67 2.47 -17.75 -4.83
N MET A 68 1.51 -18.61 -5.16
CA MET A 68 1.53 -20.03 -4.80
C MET A 68 2.67 -20.81 -5.47
N GLU A 69 3.04 -20.43 -6.69
CA GLU A 69 4.09 -21.10 -7.47
C GLU A 69 5.50 -20.68 -7.05
N LEU A 70 5.72 -19.37 -6.85
CA LEU A 70 7.05 -18.78 -6.85
C LEU A 70 7.48 -18.15 -5.53
N SER A 71 6.54 -17.83 -4.64
CA SER A 71 6.88 -17.09 -3.44
C SER A 71 7.66 -17.93 -2.43
N ASP A 72 8.73 -17.35 -1.92
CA ASP A 72 9.52 -17.91 -0.83
C ASP A 72 8.93 -17.61 0.56
N ASP A 73 7.79 -16.90 0.65
CA ASP A 73 7.11 -16.68 1.93
C ASP A 73 6.22 -17.89 2.30
N PRO A 74 6.58 -18.70 3.32
CA PRO A 74 5.75 -19.82 3.74
C PRO A 74 4.44 -19.40 4.43
N GLY A 75 4.33 -18.15 4.89
CA GLY A 75 3.16 -17.65 5.61
C GLY A 75 1.96 -17.39 4.70
N THR A 76 2.21 -16.83 3.51
CA THR A 76 1.14 -16.38 2.60
C THR A 76 1.13 -17.07 1.24
N SER A 77 2.23 -17.70 0.80
CA SER A 77 2.33 -18.35 -0.53
C SER A 77 1.15 -19.29 -0.82
N ALA A 78 0.84 -20.21 0.10
CA ALA A 78 -0.27 -21.16 -0.04
C ALA A 78 -1.67 -20.50 -0.09
N GLN A 79 -1.78 -19.23 0.30
CA GLN A 79 -2.99 -18.41 0.27
C GLN A 79 -2.95 -17.38 -0.87
N GLY A 80 -2.07 -17.58 -1.86
CA GLY A 80 -1.93 -16.65 -2.98
C GLY A 80 -1.32 -15.31 -2.59
N GLY A 81 -0.47 -15.30 -1.55
CA GLY A 81 0.23 -14.10 -1.09
C GLY A 81 -0.61 -13.18 -0.20
N ASP A 82 -1.83 -13.57 0.20
CA ASP A 82 -2.75 -12.70 0.96
C ASP A 82 -2.21 -12.39 2.37
N LEU A 83 -1.94 -11.11 2.63
CA LEU A 83 -1.54 -10.58 3.94
C LEU A 83 -2.76 -10.17 4.79
N GLY A 84 -3.95 -10.17 4.20
CA GLY A 84 -5.16 -9.62 4.79
C GLY A 84 -5.06 -8.10 4.96
N TRP A 85 -5.83 -7.59 5.92
CA TRP A 85 -5.88 -6.18 6.25
C TRP A 85 -4.72 -5.75 7.15
N VAL A 86 -3.75 -5.05 6.58
CA VAL A 86 -2.55 -4.52 7.23
C VAL A 86 -2.72 -3.03 7.55
N GLY A 87 -2.38 -2.63 8.76
CA GLY A 87 -2.32 -1.23 9.18
C GLY A 87 -0.88 -0.69 9.16
N ARG A 88 -0.73 0.63 9.31
CA ARG A 88 0.59 1.29 9.43
C ARG A 88 1.42 0.72 10.59
N GLY A 89 2.73 0.64 10.39
CA GLY A 89 3.71 0.14 11.35
C GLY A 89 3.77 -1.38 11.48
N LEU A 90 3.00 -2.14 10.68
CA LEU A 90 3.03 -3.61 10.69
C LEU A 90 3.94 -4.21 9.62
N LEU A 91 4.33 -3.40 8.63
CA LEU A 91 5.14 -3.82 7.49
C LEU A 91 6.52 -3.17 7.55
N VAL A 92 7.49 -3.76 6.85
CA VAL A 92 8.84 -3.19 6.76
C VAL A 92 8.82 -1.91 5.91
N GLY A 93 9.60 -0.90 6.30
CA GLY A 93 9.55 0.46 5.75
C GLY A 93 9.36 0.54 4.23
N PRO A 94 10.27 -0.01 3.41
CA PRO A 94 10.15 0.09 1.94
C PRO A 94 8.88 -0.54 1.38
N PHE A 95 8.42 -1.64 1.97
CA PHE A 95 7.16 -2.28 1.59
C PHE A 95 5.98 -1.39 1.97
N GLU A 96 5.99 -0.88 3.21
CA GLU A 96 4.93 -0.02 3.72
C GLU A 96 4.81 1.26 2.90
N ASP A 97 5.92 1.96 2.68
CA ASP A 97 5.98 3.21 1.92
C ASP A 97 5.40 3.00 0.51
N THR A 98 5.83 1.91 -0.17
CA THR A 98 5.28 1.56 -1.48
C THR A 98 3.77 1.28 -1.41
N LEU A 99 3.33 0.46 -0.46
CA LEU A 99 1.93 0.09 -0.32
C LEU A 99 1.02 1.29 -0.11
N TYR A 100 1.47 2.32 0.62
CA TYR A 100 0.70 3.54 0.88
C TYR A 100 0.68 4.52 -0.29
N GLU A 101 1.64 4.43 -1.21
CA GLU A 101 1.69 5.22 -2.45
C GLU A 101 0.89 4.59 -3.59
N MET A 102 0.58 3.30 -3.50
CA MET A 102 -0.18 2.55 -4.50
C MET A 102 -1.65 2.95 -4.59
N GLU A 103 -2.18 2.90 -5.82
CA GLU A 103 -3.61 2.90 -6.09
C GLU A 103 -4.19 1.48 -5.96
N VAL A 104 -5.48 1.38 -5.64
CA VAL A 104 -6.19 0.09 -5.56
C VAL A 104 -6.08 -0.66 -6.90
N ASP A 105 -5.93 -1.99 -6.83
CA ASP A 105 -5.65 -2.92 -7.92
C ASP A 105 -4.26 -2.76 -8.58
N ALA A 106 -3.42 -1.82 -8.13
CA ALA A 106 -2.06 -1.68 -8.63
C ALA A 106 -1.17 -2.86 -8.20
N VAL A 107 -0.17 -3.13 -9.03
CA VAL A 107 0.89 -4.11 -8.76
C VAL A 107 2.23 -3.41 -8.94
N GLU A 108 3.04 -3.40 -7.88
CA GLU A 108 4.33 -2.71 -7.84
C GLU A 108 5.46 -3.64 -7.43
N GLY A 109 6.66 -3.37 -7.95
CA GLY A 109 7.88 -4.06 -7.59
C GLY A 109 8.84 -4.27 -8.78
N PRO A 110 10.03 -4.84 -8.53
CA PRO A 110 10.48 -5.40 -7.25
C PRO A 110 10.79 -4.32 -6.20
N VAL A 111 10.29 -4.51 -4.98
CA VAL A 111 10.59 -3.68 -3.79
C VAL A 111 11.59 -4.42 -2.92
N GLU A 112 12.78 -3.84 -2.72
CA GLU A 112 13.83 -4.43 -1.88
C GLU A 112 13.55 -4.15 -0.39
N THR A 113 13.64 -5.19 0.43
CA THR A 113 13.59 -5.11 1.88
C THR A 113 14.66 -6.00 2.52
N THR A 114 14.75 -6.00 3.85
CA THR A 114 15.63 -6.91 4.58
C THR A 114 15.29 -8.39 4.40
N PHE A 115 14.09 -8.72 3.91
CA PHE A 115 13.67 -10.10 3.64
C PHE A 115 13.99 -10.56 2.22
N GLY A 116 14.32 -9.65 1.30
CA GLY A 116 14.51 -9.92 -0.12
C GLY A 116 13.71 -8.96 -0.99
N PHE A 117 13.28 -9.43 -2.15
CA PHE A 117 12.54 -8.64 -3.12
C PHE A 117 11.06 -9.02 -3.11
N HIS A 118 10.19 -8.01 -3.12
CA HIS A 118 8.75 -8.17 -3.08
C HIS A 118 8.10 -7.67 -4.35
N ILE A 119 7.10 -8.38 -4.84
CA ILE A 119 6.06 -7.81 -5.70
C ILE A 119 4.83 -7.63 -4.82
N ILE A 120 4.24 -6.44 -4.84
CA ILE A 120 3.12 -6.04 -3.99
C ILE A 120 1.91 -5.83 -4.87
N ARG A 121 0.74 -6.30 -4.43
CA ARG A 121 -0.55 -5.95 -5.03
C ARG A 121 -1.42 -5.33 -3.96
N LEU A 122 -2.02 -4.18 -4.25
CA LEU A 122 -3.02 -3.55 -3.40
C LEU A 122 -4.41 -4.00 -3.87
N ASP A 123 -5.14 -4.69 -3.00
CA ASP A 123 -6.51 -5.14 -3.29
C ASP A 123 -7.56 -4.13 -2.81
N GLU A 124 -7.37 -3.53 -1.62
CA GLU A 124 -8.31 -2.57 -0.99
C GLU A 124 -7.59 -1.53 -0.13
#